data_AF-A0A0A0J5Z6-F1
#
_entry.id   AF-A0A0A0J5Z6-F1
#
_cell.length_a   1.000
_cell.length_b   1.000
_cell.length_c   1.000
_cell.angle_alpha   90.00
_cell.angle_beta   90.00
_cell.angle_gamma   90.00
#
_symmetry.space_group_name_H-M   'P 1'
#
loop_
_entity.id
_entity.type
_entity.pdbx_description
1 polymer ?
#
loop_
_entity_poly.entity_id
_entity_poly.type
_entity_poly.pdbx_seq_one_letter_code
_entity_poly.pdbx_strand_id
1 'polypeptide(L)'
;MTDKKVVRVESEDKPERGSEWAPTEGANAQATKLRVIAFVLWLLAIAAELYLIFGVLLSGRPVTTAVMVILIVGLVIIAALAIGGSMLWKKANRLDPARKSETVKFFVQNQLGALMTLLAFLPLIVVILLDKDLSKGQKALAGGIGIVLALVATFLGADFNPPSVEQYTQEQNSVIDAVGEDHVYWTKQGEVFHICAEASDLQRESRDNTIYEGTVADAHAAGKERLTLKVDQELKQCGLEPANAPAPSTTG
;
A
#
# COMPACT_ATOMS: atom_id res chain seq x y z
N MET A 1 -32.08 13.08 14.42
CA MET A 1 -30.95 12.17 14.15
C MET A 1 -31.35 11.39 12.92
N THR A 2 -30.58 11.49 11.84
CA THR A 2 -30.86 10.70 10.64
C THR A 2 -30.40 9.28 10.93
N ASP A 3 -31.30 8.30 10.86
CA ASP A 3 -30.92 6.89 11.03
C ASP A 3 -29.89 6.53 9.98
N LYS A 4 -28.73 6.06 10.42
CA LYS A 4 -27.67 5.62 9.53
C LYS A 4 -27.89 4.17 9.15
N LYS A 5 -27.63 3.86 7.89
CA LYS A 5 -27.73 2.51 7.36
C LYS A 5 -26.46 1.74 7.72
N VAL A 6 -26.59 0.69 8.53
CA VAL A 6 -25.51 -0.28 8.76
C VAL A 6 -25.62 -1.38 7.71
N VAL A 7 -24.51 -1.65 7.01
CA VAL A 7 -24.41 -2.65 5.94
C VAL A 7 -23.42 -3.72 6.39
N ARG A 8 -23.92 -4.93 6.61
CA ARG A 8 -23.09 -6.09 6.93
C ARG A 8 -22.38 -6.62 5.68
N VAL A 9 -21.08 -6.75 5.76
CA VAL A 9 -20.28 -7.57 4.84
C VAL A 9 -20.37 -9.00 5.34
N GLU A 10 -20.81 -9.91 4.48
CA GLU A 10 -21.01 -11.30 4.84
C GLU A 10 -19.68 -12.05 4.70
N SER A 11 -19.17 -12.54 5.83
CA SER A 11 -17.96 -13.35 5.92
C SER A 11 -18.32 -14.74 6.44
N GLU A 12 -17.87 -15.78 5.74
CA GLU A 12 -18.15 -17.18 6.11
C GLU A 12 -17.35 -17.63 7.35
N ASP A 13 -16.18 -17.03 7.56
CA ASP A 13 -15.30 -17.33 8.69
C ASP A 13 -15.51 -16.34 9.86
N LYS A 14 -15.63 -16.90 11.06
CA LYS A 14 -15.61 -16.18 12.33
C LYS A 14 -14.33 -16.53 13.09
N PRO A 15 -13.26 -15.75 12.91
CA PRO A 15 -11.99 -16.08 13.54
C PRO A 15 -12.09 -16.01 15.06
N GLU A 16 -11.54 -17.02 15.73
CA GLU A 16 -11.44 -17.07 17.20
C GLU A 16 -10.16 -16.38 17.68
N ARG A 17 -10.11 -16.03 18.97
CA ARG A 17 -8.89 -15.49 19.59
C ARG A 17 -7.72 -16.44 19.40
N GLY A 18 -6.59 -15.92 18.95
CA GLY A 18 -5.36 -16.69 18.70
C GLY A 18 -5.32 -17.36 17.33
N SER A 19 -6.39 -17.27 16.54
CA SER A 19 -6.31 -17.58 15.11
C SER A 19 -5.42 -16.57 14.41
N GLU A 20 -4.65 -17.05 13.44
CA GLU A 20 -3.83 -16.20 12.60
C GLU A 20 -4.69 -15.49 11.57
N TRP A 21 -4.46 -14.20 11.39
CA TRP A 21 -5.16 -13.42 10.39
C TRP A 21 -4.83 -13.93 8.98
N ALA A 22 -5.84 -14.05 8.13
CA ALA A 22 -5.71 -14.37 6.72
C ALA A 22 -6.51 -13.38 5.87
N PRO A 23 -6.05 -13.04 4.66
CA PRO A 23 -6.83 -12.23 3.75
C PRO A 23 -8.09 -12.97 3.30
N THR A 24 -9.19 -12.24 3.10
CA THR A 24 -10.37 -12.81 2.45
C THR A 24 -10.01 -13.28 1.03
N GLU A 25 -10.74 -14.28 0.50
CA GLU A 25 -10.48 -14.78 -0.86
C GLU A 25 -10.49 -13.66 -1.91
N GLY A 26 -11.45 -12.73 -1.77
CA GLY A 26 -11.55 -11.55 -2.62
C GLY A 26 -10.34 -10.61 -2.50
N ALA A 27 -9.86 -10.35 -1.28
CA ALA A 27 -8.67 -9.53 -1.05
C ALA A 27 -7.41 -10.19 -1.63
N ASN A 28 -7.25 -11.51 -1.45
CA ASN A 28 -6.12 -12.27 -2.01
C ASN A 28 -6.11 -12.25 -3.54
N ALA A 29 -7.27 -12.50 -4.17
CA ALA A 29 -7.41 -12.44 -5.63
C ALA A 29 -7.13 -11.03 -6.16
N GLN A 30 -7.61 -9.99 -5.47
CA GLN A 30 -7.34 -8.60 -5.82
C GLN A 30 -5.85 -8.25 -5.66
N ALA A 31 -5.20 -8.68 -4.57
CA ALA A 31 -3.77 -8.49 -4.36
C ALA A 31 -2.97 -9.10 -5.51
N THR A 32 -3.30 -10.33 -5.91
CA THR A 32 -2.66 -11.02 -7.03
C THR A 32 -2.81 -10.24 -8.33
N LYS A 33 -4.02 -9.78 -8.65
CA LYS A 33 -4.28 -8.95 -9.84
C LYS A 33 -3.45 -7.66 -9.83
N LEU A 34 -3.38 -6.97 -8.69
CA LEU A 34 -2.61 -5.74 -8.54
C LEU A 34 -1.11 -5.98 -8.74
N ARG A 35 -0.56 -7.07 -8.18
CA ARG A 35 0.84 -7.46 -8.37
C ARG A 35 1.16 -7.74 -9.84
N VAL A 36 0.28 -8.45 -10.55
CA VAL A 36 0.44 -8.70 -12.00
C VAL A 36 0.47 -7.39 -12.79
N ILE A 37 -0.47 -6.48 -12.53
CA ILE A 37 -0.50 -5.17 -13.21
C ILE A 37 0.76 -4.36 -12.87
N ALA A 38 1.21 -4.37 -11.61
CA ALA A 38 2.43 -3.72 -11.19
C ALA A 38 3.66 -4.23 -11.96
N PHE A 39 3.81 -5.55 -12.09
CA PHE A 39 4.88 -6.15 -12.90
C PHE A 39 4.79 -5.75 -14.37
N VAL A 40 3.60 -5.72 -14.96
CA VAL A 40 3.43 -5.26 -16.36
C VAL A 40 3.88 -3.80 -16.50
N LEU A 41 3.51 -2.92 -15.58
CA LEU A 41 3.95 -1.52 -15.61
C LEU A 41 5.48 -1.38 -15.49
N TRP A 42 6.11 -2.15 -14.60
CA TRP A 42 7.57 -2.15 -14.49
C TRP A 42 8.25 -2.72 -15.73
N LEU A 43 7.73 -3.77 -16.34
CA LEU A 43 8.27 -4.30 -17.60
C LEU A 43 8.13 -3.30 -18.75
N LEU A 44 7.02 -2.55 -18.81
CA LEU A 44 6.86 -1.45 -19.77
C LEU A 44 7.86 -0.32 -19.51
N ALA A 45 8.13 0.02 -18.25
CA ALA A 45 9.14 1.00 -17.88
C ALA A 45 10.54 0.56 -18.33
N ILE A 46 10.91 -0.71 -18.08
CA ILE A 46 12.19 -1.29 -18.52
C ILE A 46 12.26 -1.37 -20.04
N ALA A 47 11.17 -1.73 -20.73
CA ALA A 47 11.16 -1.74 -22.19
C ALA A 47 11.38 -0.33 -22.79
N ALA A 48 10.76 0.69 -22.19
CA ALA A 48 11.00 2.08 -22.55
C ALA A 48 12.45 2.49 -22.26
N GLU A 49 13.02 2.07 -21.14
CA GLU A 49 14.43 2.28 -20.80
C GLU A 49 15.35 1.68 -21.86
N LEU A 50 15.16 0.40 -22.20
CA LEU A 50 15.94 -0.30 -23.21
C LEU A 50 15.81 0.36 -24.58
N TYR A 51 14.63 0.86 -24.94
CA TYR A 51 14.44 1.62 -26.18
C TYR A 51 15.22 2.94 -26.17
N LEU A 52 15.24 3.69 -25.05
CA LEU A 52 16.03 4.91 -24.95
C LEU A 52 17.53 4.62 -25.01
N ILE A 53 17.99 3.53 -24.40
CA ILE A 53 19.40 3.14 -24.47
C ILE A 53 19.77 2.71 -25.89
N PHE A 54 19.15 1.65 -26.41
CA PHE A 54 19.60 1.02 -27.66
C PHE A 54 19.03 1.68 -28.92
N GLY A 55 17.80 2.15 -28.87
CA GLY A 55 17.10 2.74 -30.01
C GLY A 55 17.34 4.24 -30.18
N VAL A 56 17.75 4.94 -29.12
CA VAL A 56 17.98 6.39 -29.13
C VAL A 56 19.46 6.71 -28.93
N LEU A 57 20.02 6.48 -27.75
CA LEU A 57 21.38 6.90 -27.40
C LEU A 57 22.45 6.11 -28.19
N LEU A 58 22.36 4.79 -28.21
CA LEU A 58 23.33 3.92 -28.89
C LEU A 58 23.01 3.66 -30.37
N SER A 59 22.09 4.43 -30.96
CA SER A 59 21.64 4.22 -32.35
C SER A 59 22.60 4.75 -33.42
N GLY A 60 23.64 5.50 -33.03
CA GLY A 60 24.60 6.15 -33.94
C GLY A 60 24.04 7.38 -34.67
N ARG A 61 22.83 7.84 -34.32
CA ARG A 61 22.20 9.04 -34.90
C ARG A 61 22.70 10.31 -34.19
N PRO A 62 22.79 11.45 -34.89
CA PRO A 62 23.19 12.71 -34.26
C PRO A 62 22.15 13.14 -33.21
N VAL A 63 22.63 13.64 -32.07
CA VAL A 63 21.79 14.13 -30.98
C VAL A 63 21.19 15.49 -31.36
N THR A 64 19.96 15.47 -31.85
CA THR A 64 19.18 16.66 -32.18
C THR A 64 18.29 17.10 -31.02
N THR A 65 17.67 18.28 -31.12
CA THR A 65 16.66 18.74 -30.16
C THR A 65 15.50 17.73 -30.04
N ALA A 66 15.08 17.11 -31.13
CA ALA A 66 14.03 16.10 -31.11
C ALA A 66 14.43 14.86 -30.29
N VAL A 67 15.68 14.41 -30.42
CA VAL A 67 16.24 13.29 -29.63
C VAL A 67 16.25 13.65 -28.14
N MET A 68 16.66 14.87 -27.79
CA MET A 68 16.63 15.34 -26.40
C MET A 68 15.22 15.38 -25.82
N VAL A 69 14.23 15.82 -26.60
CA VAL A 69 12.82 15.81 -26.18
C VAL A 69 12.34 14.37 -25.94
N ILE A 70 12.65 13.44 -26.85
CA ILE A 70 12.32 12.02 -26.69
C ILE A 70 12.92 11.46 -25.40
N LEU A 71 14.19 11.78 -25.11
CA LEU A 71 14.87 11.31 -23.91
C LEU A 71 14.20 11.82 -22.63
N ILE A 72 13.89 13.12 -22.56
CA ILE A 72 13.25 13.73 -21.39
C ILE A 72 11.83 13.20 -21.19
N VAL A 73 11.02 13.14 -22.26
CA VAL A 73 9.67 12.58 -22.21
C VAL A 73 9.70 11.11 -21.81
N GLY A 74 10.65 10.35 -22.36
CA GLY A 74 10.86 8.95 -22.01
C GLY A 74 11.18 8.76 -20.53
N LEU A 75 12.07 9.57 -19.95
CA LEU A 75 12.37 9.56 -18.51
C LEU A 75 11.11 9.81 -17.65
N VAL A 76 10.26 10.76 -18.05
CA VAL A 76 9.00 11.06 -17.35
C VAL A 76 8.01 9.88 -17.47
N ILE A 77 7.91 9.24 -18.63
CA ILE A 77 7.07 8.04 -18.83
C ILE A 77 7.56 6.89 -17.95
N ILE A 78 8.86 6.62 -17.92
CA ILE A 78 9.47 5.60 -17.05
C ILE A 78 9.14 5.90 -15.59
N ALA A 79 9.26 7.16 -15.15
CA ALA A 79 8.90 7.58 -13.79
C ALA A 79 7.44 7.27 -13.47
N ALA A 80 6.52 7.67 -14.35
CA ALA A 80 5.09 7.47 -14.15
C ALA A 80 4.72 5.99 -14.07
N LEU A 81 5.27 5.15 -14.95
CA LEU A 81 5.06 3.70 -14.95
C LEU A 81 5.63 3.05 -13.69
N ALA A 82 6.86 3.41 -13.28
CA ALA A 82 7.51 2.87 -12.11
C ALA A 82 6.78 3.23 -10.81
N ILE A 83 6.35 4.49 -10.66
CA ILE A 83 5.55 4.96 -9.54
C ILE A 83 4.19 4.26 -9.53
N GLY A 84 3.50 4.21 -10.68
CA GLY A 84 2.22 3.53 -10.81
C GLY A 84 2.28 2.07 -10.40
N GLY A 85 3.27 1.32 -10.90
CA GLY A 85 3.52 -0.07 -10.49
C GLY A 85 3.76 -0.19 -8.99
N SER A 86 4.57 0.70 -8.42
CA SER A 86 4.87 0.68 -6.98
C SER A 86 3.66 1.00 -6.10
N MET A 87 2.78 1.93 -6.51
CA MET A 87 1.55 2.22 -5.79
C MET A 87 0.59 1.01 -5.79
N LEU A 88 0.46 0.31 -6.93
CA LEU A 88 -0.37 -0.91 -7.01
C LEU A 88 0.23 -2.04 -6.17
N TRP A 89 1.55 -2.20 -6.19
CA TRP A 89 2.26 -3.18 -5.38
C TRP A 89 2.06 -2.92 -3.88
N LYS A 90 2.20 -1.66 -3.47
CA LYS A 90 1.90 -1.21 -2.11
C LYS A 90 0.47 -1.56 -1.72
N LYS A 91 -0.51 -1.24 -2.55
CA LYS A 91 -1.91 -1.61 -2.30
C LYS A 91 -2.09 -3.13 -2.16
N ALA A 92 -1.44 -3.92 -3.01
CA ALA A 92 -1.48 -5.38 -2.91
C ALA A 92 -0.91 -5.89 -1.57
N ASN A 93 0.14 -5.26 -1.04
CA ASN A 93 0.73 -5.63 0.25
C ASN A 93 -0.17 -5.32 1.45
N ARG A 94 -1.12 -4.36 1.35
CA ARG A 94 -2.13 -4.15 2.41
C ARG A 94 -3.22 -5.21 2.37
N LEU A 95 -3.56 -5.67 1.17
CA LEU A 95 -4.56 -6.72 0.97
C LEU A 95 -4.02 -8.11 1.35
N ASP A 96 -2.73 -8.36 1.12
CA ASP A 96 -2.06 -9.64 1.39
C ASP A 96 -0.61 -9.38 1.86
N PRO A 97 -0.42 -9.01 3.14
CA PRO A 97 0.88 -8.69 3.71
C PRO A 97 1.78 -9.92 3.86
N ALA A 98 3.09 -9.70 3.81
CA ALA A 98 4.07 -10.71 4.18
C ALA A 98 4.13 -10.90 5.70
N ARG A 99 4.66 -12.05 6.12
CA ARG A 99 4.99 -12.33 7.52
C ARG A 99 6.28 -11.62 7.91
N LYS A 100 6.32 -10.93 9.05
CA LYS A 100 7.56 -10.34 9.59
C LYS A 100 8.58 -11.40 9.98
N SER A 101 8.11 -12.57 10.40
CA SER A 101 8.96 -13.74 10.67
C SER A 101 9.72 -14.24 9.43
N GLU A 102 9.21 -13.99 8.22
CA GLU A 102 9.88 -14.29 6.95
C GLU A 102 10.72 -13.09 6.47
N THR A 103 11.76 -12.70 7.23
CA THR A 103 12.49 -11.42 7.07
C THR A 103 12.89 -11.07 5.63
N VAL A 104 13.41 -12.04 4.86
CA VAL A 104 13.84 -11.80 3.47
C VAL A 104 12.64 -11.49 2.57
N LYS A 105 11.58 -12.32 2.64
CA LYS A 105 10.36 -12.12 1.86
C LYS A 105 9.67 -10.82 2.28
N PHE A 106 9.60 -10.54 3.58
CA PHE A 106 9.07 -9.30 4.11
C PHE A 106 9.82 -8.08 3.57
N PHE A 107 11.16 -8.11 3.59
CA PHE A 107 11.98 -7.04 3.04
C PHE A 107 11.75 -6.86 1.54
N VAL A 108 11.91 -7.93 0.76
CA VAL A 108 11.80 -7.87 -0.71
C VAL A 108 10.40 -7.44 -1.11
N GLN A 109 9.35 -8.05 -0.57
CA GLN A 109 7.96 -7.71 -0.90
C GLN A 109 7.65 -6.25 -0.58
N ASN A 110 8.17 -5.69 0.51
CA ASN A 110 7.85 -4.31 0.89
C ASN A 110 8.75 -3.27 0.22
N GLN A 111 9.96 -3.62 -0.21
CA GLN A 111 10.88 -2.72 -0.91
C GLN A 111 10.94 -2.94 -2.43
N LEU A 112 10.17 -3.89 -2.98
CA LEU A 112 10.25 -4.25 -4.39
C LEU A 112 10.01 -3.05 -5.31
N GLY A 113 9.06 -2.17 -4.98
CA GLY A 113 8.79 -0.97 -5.79
C GLY A 113 10.00 -0.05 -5.92
N ALA A 114 10.72 0.18 -4.82
CA ALA A 114 11.97 0.94 -4.83
C ALA A 114 13.06 0.23 -5.66
N LEU A 115 13.23 -1.09 -5.48
CA LEU A 115 14.22 -1.88 -6.22
C LEU A 115 13.95 -1.87 -7.73
N MET A 116 12.70 -2.08 -8.14
CA MET A 116 12.30 -2.08 -9.54
C MET A 116 12.44 -0.70 -10.17
N THR A 117 12.22 0.37 -9.40
CA THR A 117 12.47 1.73 -9.86
C THR A 117 13.95 1.98 -10.12
N LEU A 118 14.84 1.59 -9.20
CA LEU A 118 16.27 1.71 -9.42
C LEU A 118 16.71 0.93 -10.66
N LEU A 119 16.17 -0.26 -10.85
CA LEU A 119 16.46 -1.10 -12.02
C LEU A 119 16.04 -0.42 -13.33
N ALA A 120 14.90 0.30 -13.36
CA ALA A 120 14.39 0.98 -14.55
C ALA A 120 15.03 2.33 -14.88
N PHE A 121 15.85 2.88 -13.98
CA PHE A 121 16.49 4.19 -14.15
C PHE A 121 18.01 4.13 -14.22
N LEU A 122 18.63 3.28 -13.40
CA LEU A 122 20.07 3.33 -13.17
C LEU A 122 20.88 3.02 -14.44
N PRO A 123 20.59 1.97 -15.23
CA PRO A 123 21.29 1.74 -16.49
C PRO A 123 21.21 2.94 -17.45
N LEU A 124 20.01 3.49 -17.68
CA LEU A 124 19.83 4.64 -18.57
C LEU A 124 20.58 5.89 -18.07
N ILE A 125 20.52 6.21 -16.77
CA ILE A 125 21.26 7.35 -16.20
C ILE A 125 22.75 7.18 -16.42
N VAL A 126 23.29 5.98 -16.17
CA VAL A 126 24.71 5.68 -16.40
C VAL A 126 25.08 5.90 -17.86
N VAL A 127 24.27 5.38 -18.80
CA VAL A 127 24.51 5.58 -20.23
C VAL A 127 24.50 7.06 -20.59
N ILE A 128 23.51 7.84 -20.14
CA ILE A 128 23.42 9.29 -20.39
C ILE A 128 24.69 10.02 -19.93
N LEU A 129 25.19 9.72 -18.74
CA LEU A 129 26.37 10.41 -18.18
C LEU A 129 27.66 10.00 -18.89
N LEU A 130 27.76 8.76 -19.38
CA LEU A 130 28.94 8.22 -20.05
C LEU A 130 28.94 8.37 -21.58
N ASP A 131 27.81 8.78 -22.17
CA ASP A 131 27.64 8.92 -23.62
C ASP A 131 28.61 9.95 -24.23
N LYS A 132 29.31 9.64 -25.31
CA LYS A 132 30.31 10.57 -25.89
C LYS A 132 29.70 11.61 -26.84
N ASP A 133 28.52 11.34 -27.36
CA ASP A 133 27.84 12.16 -28.36
C ASP A 133 26.98 13.26 -27.70
N LEU A 134 26.68 13.12 -26.41
CA LEU A 134 26.07 14.19 -25.62
C LEU A 134 27.09 15.24 -25.15
N SER A 135 26.80 16.51 -25.41
CA SER A 135 27.55 17.63 -24.83
C SER A 135 27.41 17.68 -23.30
N LYS A 136 28.34 18.37 -22.62
CA LYS A 136 28.30 18.56 -21.16
C LYS A 136 26.96 19.12 -20.66
N GLY A 137 26.37 20.06 -21.39
CA GLY A 137 25.07 20.65 -21.05
C GLY A 137 23.91 19.66 -21.19
N GLN A 138 23.90 18.85 -22.26
CA GLN A 138 22.88 17.83 -22.47
C GLN A 138 22.93 16.72 -21.41
N LYS A 139 24.13 16.27 -21.04
CA LYS A 139 24.32 15.32 -19.94
C LYS A 139 23.84 15.86 -18.61
N ALA A 140 24.20 17.10 -18.29
CA ALA A 140 23.77 17.76 -17.06
C ALA A 140 22.25 17.88 -17.01
N LEU A 141 21.61 18.24 -18.12
CA LEU A 141 20.15 18.36 -18.20
C LEU A 141 19.44 17.00 -18.08
N ALA A 142 19.71 16.06 -18.99
CA ALA A 142 19.00 14.78 -19.02
C ALA A 142 19.38 13.87 -17.85
N GLY A 143 20.67 13.80 -17.52
CA GLY A 143 21.14 13.03 -16.37
C GLY A 143 20.66 13.62 -15.05
N GLY A 144 20.64 14.95 -14.92
CA GLY A 144 20.08 15.63 -13.75
C GLY A 144 18.59 15.36 -13.56
N ILE A 145 17.78 15.49 -14.62
CA ILE A 145 16.36 15.13 -14.59
C ILE A 145 16.18 13.65 -14.23
N GLY A 146 16.94 12.77 -14.87
CA GLY A 146 16.88 11.33 -14.61
C GLY A 146 17.17 10.99 -13.15
N ILE A 147 18.22 11.57 -12.55
CA ILE A 147 18.56 11.37 -11.13
C ILE A 147 17.43 11.86 -10.22
N VAL A 148 16.89 13.06 -10.47
CA VAL A 148 15.79 13.62 -9.65
C VAL A 148 14.56 12.73 -9.72
N LEU A 149 14.16 12.30 -10.93
CA LEU A 149 13.03 11.41 -11.13
C LEU A 149 13.26 10.04 -10.46
N ALA A 150 14.45 9.47 -10.59
CA ALA A 150 14.79 8.19 -9.97
C ALA A 150 14.70 8.27 -8.43
N LEU A 151 15.22 9.35 -7.82
CA LEU A 151 15.15 9.55 -6.38
C LEU A 151 13.70 9.70 -5.89
N VAL A 152 12.90 10.54 -6.56
CA VAL A 152 11.48 10.74 -6.22
C VAL A 152 10.70 9.44 -6.39
N ALA A 153 10.86 8.75 -7.52
CA ALA A 153 10.16 7.51 -7.80
C ALA A 153 10.56 6.40 -6.82
N THR A 154 11.85 6.29 -6.47
CA THR A 154 12.34 5.31 -5.48
C THR A 154 11.77 5.60 -4.11
N PHE A 155 11.76 6.87 -3.68
CA PHE A 155 11.18 7.28 -2.40
C PHE A 155 9.68 6.96 -2.33
N LEU A 156 8.91 7.25 -3.39
CA LEU A 156 7.49 6.93 -3.45
C LEU A 156 7.22 5.42 -3.52
N GLY A 157 8.12 4.67 -4.17
CA GLY A 157 8.04 3.22 -4.30
C GLY A 157 8.47 2.44 -3.06
N ALA A 158 9.20 3.07 -2.15
CA ALA A 158 9.54 2.49 -0.85
C ALA A 158 8.31 2.42 0.07
N ASP A 159 8.26 1.37 0.87
CA ASP A 159 7.25 1.22 1.91
C ASP A 159 7.90 1.33 3.30
N PHE A 160 7.67 2.46 3.96
CA PHE A 160 8.28 2.77 5.26
C PHE A 160 7.47 2.24 6.44
N ASN A 161 6.19 1.93 6.22
CA ASN A 161 5.32 1.34 7.23
C ASN A 161 4.58 0.13 6.65
N PRO A 162 5.30 -0.94 6.29
CA PRO A 162 4.67 -2.10 5.70
C PRO A 162 3.85 -2.90 6.72
N PRO A 163 2.59 -3.26 6.40
CA PRO A 163 1.79 -4.13 7.25
C PRO A 163 2.37 -5.56 7.25
N SER A 164 1.93 -6.33 8.24
CA SER A 164 2.35 -7.73 8.42
C SER A 164 1.21 -8.58 8.93
N VAL A 165 1.23 -9.87 8.62
CA VAL A 165 0.26 -10.84 9.16
C VAL A 165 0.22 -10.78 10.69
N GLU A 166 1.38 -10.67 11.35
CA GLU A 166 1.48 -10.58 12.80
C GLU A 166 0.81 -9.31 13.36
N GLN A 167 0.91 -8.18 12.65
CA GLN A 167 0.22 -6.94 13.03
C GLN A 167 -1.30 -7.10 12.90
N TYR A 168 -1.79 -7.62 11.77
CA TYR A 168 -3.24 -7.80 11.57
C TYR A 168 -3.82 -8.85 12.51
N THR A 169 -3.05 -9.90 12.83
CA THR A 169 -3.41 -10.86 13.88
C THR A 169 -3.50 -10.20 15.25
N GLN A 170 -2.60 -9.27 15.58
CA GLN A 170 -2.68 -8.52 16.83
C GLN A 170 -3.92 -7.61 16.87
N GLU A 171 -4.24 -6.92 15.77
CA GLU A 171 -5.43 -6.08 15.65
C GLU A 171 -6.71 -6.91 15.82
N GLN A 172 -6.81 -8.04 15.14
CA GLN A 172 -7.92 -9.00 15.27
C GLN A 172 -8.10 -9.47 16.71
N ASN A 173 -7.02 -9.92 17.37
CA ASN A 173 -7.09 -10.33 18.76
C ASN A 173 -7.50 -9.19 19.71
N SER A 174 -7.04 -7.96 19.43
CA SER A 174 -7.41 -6.78 20.23
C SER A 174 -8.90 -6.46 20.10
N VAL A 175 -9.50 -6.67 18.93
CA VAL A 175 -10.95 -6.55 18.71
C VAL A 175 -11.69 -7.64 19.49
N ILE A 176 -11.29 -8.91 19.34
CA ILE A 176 -11.91 -10.03 20.07
C ILE A 176 -11.79 -9.85 21.59
N ASP A 177 -10.69 -9.30 22.09
CA ASP A 177 -10.51 -8.94 23.50
C ASP A 177 -11.44 -7.82 23.98
N ALA A 178 -11.73 -6.86 23.10
CA ALA A 178 -12.57 -5.72 23.40
C ALA A 178 -14.07 -6.06 23.37
N VAL A 179 -14.53 -6.78 22.33
CA VAL A 179 -15.96 -7.00 22.05
C VAL A 179 -16.42 -8.45 22.12
N GLY A 180 -15.49 -9.41 22.26
CA GLY A 180 -15.77 -10.84 22.38
C GLY A 180 -15.81 -11.62 21.06
N GLU A 181 -15.84 -10.94 19.92
CA GLU A 181 -15.81 -11.52 18.57
C GLU A 181 -15.04 -10.63 17.59
N ASP A 182 -14.65 -11.13 16.42
CA ASP A 182 -13.99 -10.33 15.40
C ASP A 182 -15.01 -9.52 14.59
N HIS A 183 -15.52 -8.44 15.21
CA HIS A 183 -16.54 -7.58 14.61
C HIS A 183 -16.16 -6.12 14.75
N VAL A 184 -16.05 -5.44 13.61
CA VAL A 184 -15.64 -4.04 13.51
C VAL A 184 -16.52 -3.26 12.55
N TYR A 185 -16.43 -1.94 12.65
CA TYR A 185 -17.23 -0.99 11.89
C TYR A 185 -16.34 0.01 11.16
N TRP A 186 -16.70 0.40 9.95
CA TRP A 186 -15.94 1.39 9.18
C TRP A 186 -16.84 2.19 8.23
N THR A 187 -16.27 3.25 7.68
CA THR A 187 -16.91 4.03 6.61
C THR A 187 -16.13 3.85 5.31
N LYS A 188 -16.75 4.17 4.17
CA LYS A 188 -16.07 4.08 2.88
C LYS A 188 -14.85 5.00 2.80
N GLN A 189 -14.93 6.20 3.38
CA GLN A 189 -13.90 7.25 3.31
C GLN A 189 -12.90 7.23 4.47
N GLY A 190 -13.22 6.56 5.59
CA GLY A 190 -12.34 6.46 6.75
C GLY A 190 -11.09 5.63 6.45
N GLU A 191 -9.99 5.94 7.12
CA GLU A 191 -8.72 5.19 7.03
C GLU A 191 -8.64 4.08 8.09
N VAL A 192 -9.53 4.11 9.09
CA VAL A 192 -9.50 3.19 10.24
C VAL A 192 -10.84 2.47 10.40
N PHE A 193 -10.81 1.38 11.16
CA PHE A 193 -12.02 0.72 11.65
C PHE A 193 -12.14 0.83 13.18
N HIS A 194 -13.37 0.66 13.65
CA HIS A 194 -13.83 0.95 15.00
C HIS A 194 -14.47 -0.28 15.63
N ILE A 195 -14.51 -0.34 16.96
CA ILE A 195 -15.04 -1.50 17.69
C ILE A 195 -16.56 -1.46 17.89
N CYS A 196 -17.20 -0.32 17.59
CA CYS A 196 -18.65 -0.14 17.76
C CYS A 196 -19.22 0.87 16.77
N ALA A 197 -20.53 0.75 16.48
CA ALA A 197 -21.24 1.64 15.56
C ALA A 197 -21.42 3.06 16.13
N GLU A 198 -21.46 3.21 17.46
CA GLU A 198 -21.71 4.46 18.16
C GLU A 198 -20.46 5.34 18.32
N ALA A 199 -19.29 4.81 17.94
CA ALA A 199 -18.02 5.52 18.04
C ALA A 199 -18.13 6.92 17.41
N SER A 200 -17.78 7.96 18.19
CA SER A 200 -18.05 9.34 17.78
C SER A 200 -17.33 9.75 16.51
N ASP A 201 -16.13 9.20 16.27
CA ASP A 201 -15.35 9.47 15.07
C ASP A 201 -15.95 8.76 13.84
N LEU A 202 -16.35 7.49 13.96
CA LEU A 202 -17.10 6.77 12.92
C LEU A 202 -18.37 7.52 12.51
N GLN A 203 -19.10 8.03 13.50
CA GLN A 203 -20.32 8.80 13.28
C GLN A 203 -20.07 10.15 12.59
N ARG A 204 -18.90 10.74 12.76
CA ARG A 204 -18.52 11.98 12.04
C ARG A 204 -18.01 11.67 10.63
N GLU A 205 -17.37 10.53 10.43
CA GLU A 205 -16.83 10.09 9.14
C GLU A 205 -17.90 9.61 8.16
N SER A 206 -18.99 9.03 8.67
CA SER A 206 -20.10 8.52 7.85
C SER A 206 -20.98 9.66 7.34
N ARG A 207 -20.42 10.45 6.42
CA ARG A 207 -21.06 11.61 5.74
C ARG A 207 -22.13 11.18 4.74
N ASP A 208 -22.02 9.95 4.24
CA ASP A 208 -22.98 9.30 3.35
C ASP A 208 -24.09 8.54 4.12
N ASN A 209 -24.14 8.69 5.45
CA ASN A 209 -25.04 7.97 6.35
C ASN A 209 -24.98 6.45 6.21
N THR A 210 -23.86 5.91 5.70
CA THR A 210 -23.62 4.47 5.59
C THR A 210 -22.45 4.07 6.48
N ILE A 211 -22.65 3.03 7.29
CA ILE A 211 -21.63 2.37 8.09
C ILE A 211 -21.57 0.94 7.60
N TYR A 212 -20.37 0.41 7.44
CA TYR A 212 -20.13 -0.98 7.10
C TYR A 212 -19.70 -1.72 8.36
N GLU A 213 -20.08 -2.98 8.47
CA GLU A 213 -19.66 -3.87 9.56
C GLU A 213 -19.21 -5.22 9.01
N GLY A 214 -18.31 -5.90 9.73
CA GLY A 214 -17.74 -7.20 9.35
C GLY A 214 -16.49 -7.51 10.16
N THR A 215 -15.65 -8.41 9.66
CA THR A 215 -14.40 -8.83 10.33
C THR A 215 -13.27 -7.81 10.15
N VAL A 216 -12.18 -7.96 10.91
CA VAL A 216 -10.95 -7.19 10.67
C VAL A 216 -10.40 -7.46 9.26
N ALA A 217 -10.51 -8.69 8.76
CA ALA A 217 -10.14 -9.02 7.39
C ALA A 217 -10.97 -8.26 6.35
N ASP A 218 -12.29 -8.11 6.57
CA ASP A 218 -13.17 -7.32 5.70
C ASP A 218 -12.83 -5.84 5.72
N ALA A 219 -12.48 -5.29 6.88
CA ALA A 219 -12.07 -3.90 7.00
C ALA A 219 -10.77 -3.63 6.21
N HIS A 220 -9.76 -4.50 6.33
CA HIS A 220 -8.53 -4.43 5.53
C HIS A 220 -8.81 -4.61 4.03
N ALA A 221 -9.71 -5.53 3.66
CA ALA A 221 -10.17 -5.71 2.28
C ALA A 221 -10.88 -4.46 1.73
N ALA A 222 -11.60 -3.73 2.59
CA ALA A 222 -12.22 -2.43 2.28
C ALA A 222 -11.20 -1.26 2.26
N GLY A 223 -9.92 -1.54 2.47
CA GLY A 223 -8.84 -0.57 2.41
C GLY A 223 -8.70 0.28 3.66
N LYS A 224 -9.14 -0.21 4.83
CA LYS A 224 -8.80 0.40 6.12
C LYS A 224 -7.39 -0.04 6.52
N GLU A 225 -6.60 0.89 7.04
CA GLU A 225 -5.19 0.64 7.33
C GLU A 225 -4.96 -0.08 8.66
N ARG A 226 -5.83 0.17 9.65
CA ARG A 226 -5.66 -0.29 11.03
C ARG A 226 -6.90 -0.08 11.89
N LEU A 227 -6.89 -0.70 13.07
CA LEU A 227 -7.77 -0.37 14.19
C LEU A 227 -7.56 1.10 14.65
N THR A 228 -8.63 1.72 15.13
CA THR A 228 -8.59 3.02 15.81
C THR A 228 -7.52 3.05 16.92
N LEU A 229 -6.85 4.20 17.12
CA LEU A 229 -5.94 4.35 18.27
C LEU A 229 -6.68 4.69 19.57
N LYS A 230 -8.00 4.85 19.50
CA LYS A 230 -8.85 5.33 20.60
C LYS A 230 -9.72 4.22 21.19
N VAL A 231 -9.25 2.98 21.18
CA VAL A 231 -9.99 1.80 21.67
C VAL A 231 -10.56 2.04 23.08
N ASP A 232 -9.75 2.51 24.03
CA ASP A 232 -10.21 2.79 25.41
C ASP A 232 -11.32 3.85 25.49
N GLN A 233 -11.28 4.84 24.60
CA GLN A 233 -12.31 5.87 24.53
C GLN A 233 -13.58 5.30 23.92
N GLU A 234 -13.47 4.51 22.85
CA GLU A 234 -14.60 3.87 22.18
C GLU A 234 -15.28 2.85 23.09
N LEU A 235 -14.52 2.06 23.86
CA LEU A 235 -15.07 1.13 24.86
C LEU A 235 -16.00 1.85 25.84
N LYS A 236 -15.56 3.00 26.37
CA LYS A 236 -16.38 3.84 27.27
C LYS A 236 -17.59 4.45 26.59
N GLN A 237 -17.42 4.95 25.36
CA GLN A 237 -18.52 5.54 24.58
C GLN A 237 -19.61 4.53 24.27
N CYS A 238 -19.22 3.28 24.03
CA CYS A 238 -20.10 2.21 23.61
C CYS A 238 -20.57 1.32 24.77
N GLY A 239 -20.21 1.67 26.01
CA GLY A 239 -20.65 0.94 27.20
C GLY A 239 -20.11 -0.50 27.28
N LEU A 240 -18.98 -0.76 26.61
CA LEU A 240 -18.35 -2.07 26.56
C LEU A 240 -17.32 -2.18 27.70
N GLU A 241 -17.49 -3.19 28.55
CA GLU A 241 -16.39 -3.62 29.43
C GLU A 241 -15.49 -4.58 28.64
N PRO A 242 -14.15 -4.46 28.75
CA PRO A 242 -13.27 -5.37 28.03
C PRO A 242 -13.58 -6.81 28.44
N ALA A 243 -13.88 -7.68 27.47
CA ALA A 243 -14.36 -9.04 27.71
C ALA A 243 -13.38 -9.90 28.51
N ASN A 244 -12.10 -9.51 28.56
CA ASN A 244 -11.02 -10.15 29.32
C ASN A 244 -10.54 -9.34 30.54
N ALA A 245 -11.32 -8.40 31.07
CA ALA A 245 -10.96 -7.70 32.30
C ALA A 245 -10.78 -8.73 33.44
N PRO A 246 -9.68 -8.69 34.23
CA PRO A 246 -9.57 -9.54 35.40
C PRO A 246 -10.76 -9.27 36.31
N ALA A 247 -11.47 -10.34 36.70
CA ALA A 247 -12.67 -10.25 37.52
C ALA A 247 -12.41 -9.35 38.74
N PRO A 248 -13.32 -8.42 39.10
CA PRO A 248 -13.12 -7.58 40.25
C PRO A 248 -12.89 -8.47 41.47
N SER A 249 -11.74 -8.29 42.12
CA SER A 249 -11.40 -8.99 43.34
C SER A 249 -12.48 -8.67 44.37
N THR A 250 -13.34 -9.63 44.67
CA THR A 250 -14.31 -9.54 45.75
C THR A 250 -13.56 -9.58 47.07
N THR A 251 -13.10 -8.42 47.54
CA THR A 251 -12.73 -8.24 48.95
C THR A 251 -14.02 -8.12 49.75
N GLY A 252 -14.37 -9.21 50.45
CA GLY A 252 -15.33 -9.21 51.55
C GLY A 252 -14.69 -8.75 52.86
#